data_AF-A0A9P9XFS8-F1
#
_entry.id   AF-A0A9P9XFS8-F1
#
_cell.length_a   1.000
_cell.length_b   1.000
_cell.length_c   1.000
_cell.angle_alpha   90.00
_cell.angle_beta   90.00
_cell.angle_gamma   90.00
#
_symmetry.space_group_name_H-M   'P 1'
#
loop_
_entity.id
_entity.type
_entity.pdbx_description
1 polymer ?
#
loop_
_entity_poly.entity_id
_entity_poly.type
_entity_poly.pdbx_seq_one_letter_code
_entity_poly.pdbx_strand_id
1 'polypeptide(L)'
;MKLLELGFVNTLGLLVGVYVAYQHAQVFYCLFLHPLRKFPGPIWMRTSRIPFCYKLLTGTLPFDMLDLHRRYGPVVRIAPDELAFHDSRAWKDIMGHKTQGGAEMEKSLKFYRSVPGAPSDIVSSDREEHTVLRRSLAHGFSERSMRDQQPMIKGYVDLLIQRLHQHGDDGAKPLDLAAWYNYTTFDVIGDLAFGESFGCLDGSDYHPWVAAIFQMARLGTVLQTGKHYPFVMKLMMAMVPEKAKRERAHHEEFTEAKLRRRMDLGSRPDLIEGLLKKKEDWNMTFEKLKANSSILIIGGSETTATLLSGVTYYLLTNPDAHKRLTDEIRSTFKEESEIDFTSVSNLPYLLACLEEALRLYPPVPIGLPRIVPKGGATIADHYVPEDTTVSVYQWAMYHSEKNFRDPFGFHPERWMQDPVFASDDKEAFQPFHVGPRNCIGRNLAYVEMRLILARMLWNFDIKIADDSRDWAGRQKIYLLWEKGPLNAYLKPVRR
;
A
#
# COMPACT_ATOMS: atom_id res chain seq x y z
N MET A 1 -50.21 -10.79 41.35
CA MET A 1 -48.85 -10.26 41.15
C MET A 1 -48.69 -9.89 39.67
N LYS A 2 -49.08 -8.67 39.27
CA LYS A 2 -48.98 -8.18 37.89
C LYS A 2 -47.55 -7.71 37.65
N LEU A 3 -46.69 -8.59 37.16
CA LEU A 3 -45.38 -8.20 36.63
C LEU A 3 -45.61 -7.38 35.36
N LEU A 4 -45.37 -6.07 35.47
CA LEU A 4 -45.13 -5.07 34.42
C LEU A 4 -45.45 -5.50 32.97
N GLU A 5 -46.66 -5.17 32.50
CA GLU A 5 -46.89 -5.00 31.06
C GLU A 5 -46.21 -3.69 30.62
N LEU A 6 -44.90 -3.75 30.38
CA LEU A 6 -44.17 -2.66 29.73
C LEU A 6 -44.68 -2.54 28.28
N GLY A 7 -45.61 -1.61 28.06
CA GLY A 7 -46.05 -1.25 26.72
C GLY A 7 -44.85 -0.86 25.83
N PHE A 8 -44.98 -1.07 24.52
CA PHE A 8 -43.91 -0.84 23.52
C PHE A 8 -43.16 0.49 23.70
N VAL A 9 -43.88 1.57 24.03
CA VAL A 9 -43.31 2.91 24.28
C VAL A 9 -42.40 2.94 25.51
N ASN A 10 -42.78 2.27 26.60
CA ASN A 10 -41.99 2.22 27.83
C ASN A 10 -40.73 1.35 27.64
N THR A 11 -40.85 0.25 26.89
CA THR A 11 -39.71 -0.61 26.52
C THR A 11 -38.72 0.16 25.64
N LEU A 12 -39.21 0.89 24.63
CA LEU A 12 -38.37 1.72 23.77
C LEU A 12 -37.70 2.84 24.57
N GLY A 13 -38.44 3.53 25.44
CA GLY A 13 -37.89 4.56 26.33
C GLY A 13 -36.79 4.02 27.26
N LEU A 14 -36.99 2.83 27.83
CA LEU A 14 -35.97 2.17 28.65
C LEU A 14 -34.72 1.82 27.84
N LEU A 15 -34.88 1.27 26.63
CA LEU A 15 -33.75 0.95 25.75
C LEU A 15 -32.94 2.20 25.36
N VAL A 16 -33.63 3.30 25.03
CA VAL A 16 -32.98 4.59 24.74
C VAL A 16 -32.26 5.12 25.99
N GLY A 17 -32.90 5.08 27.15
CA GLY A 17 -32.30 5.51 28.42
C GLY A 17 -31.05 4.72 28.79
N VAL A 18 -31.09 3.39 28.69
CA VAL A 18 -29.93 2.50 28.91
C VAL A 18 -28.82 2.80 27.92
N TYR A 19 -29.14 3.01 26.64
CA TYR A 19 -28.14 3.35 25.63
C TYR A 19 -27.46 4.69 25.93
N VAL A 20 -28.22 5.74 26.27
CA VAL A 20 -27.68 7.05 26.63
C VAL A 20 -26.79 6.96 27.89
N ALA A 21 -27.25 6.24 28.92
CA ALA A 21 -26.45 6.01 30.13
C ALA A 21 -25.15 5.25 29.82
N TYR A 22 -25.20 4.23 28.96
CA TYR A 22 -24.03 3.50 28.49
C TYR A 22 -23.05 4.42 27.73
N GLN A 23 -23.53 5.29 26.85
CA GLN A 23 -22.67 6.24 26.13
C GLN A 23 -21.97 7.22 27.10
N HIS A 24 -22.70 7.75 28.09
CA HIS A 24 -22.09 8.61 29.11
C HIS A 24 -21.06 7.87 29.97
N ALA A 25 -21.36 6.64 30.38
CA ALA A 25 -20.43 5.80 31.12
C ALA A 25 -19.17 5.49 30.29
N GLN A 26 -19.33 5.20 29.00
CA GLN A 26 -18.21 4.96 28.07
C GLN A 26 -17.33 6.21 27.90
N VAL A 27 -17.94 7.39 27.72
CA VAL A 27 -17.23 8.67 27.65
C VAL A 27 -16.44 8.91 28.93
N PHE A 28 -17.07 8.75 30.10
CA PHE A 28 -16.41 8.90 31.39
C PHE A 28 -15.24 7.92 31.54
N TYR A 29 -15.46 6.64 31.23
CA TYR A 29 -14.42 5.63 31.26
C TYR A 29 -13.25 6.00 30.35
N CYS A 30 -13.51 6.35 29.08
CA CYS A 30 -12.48 6.69 28.10
C CYS A 30 -11.61 7.89 28.49
N LEU A 31 -12.22 8.89 29.15
CA LEU A 31 -11.54 10.12 29.53
C LEU A 31 -10.78 10.00 30.86
N PHE A 32 -11.34 9.31 31.85
CA PHE A 32 -10.82 9.34 33.23
C PHE A 32 -10.22 8.01 33.71
N LEU A 33 -10.72 6.86 33.23
CA LEU A 33 -10.36 5.54 33.77
C LEU A 33 -9.56 4.67 32.80
N HIS A 34 -9.69 4.91 31.50
CA HIS A 34 -9.05 4.10 30.46
C HIS A 34 -7.53 4.13 30.58
N PRO A 35 -6.82 3.00 30.38
CA PRO A 35 -5.36 2.93 30.47
C PRO A 35 -4.63 3.96 29.58
N LEU A 36 -5.23 4.26 28.43
CA LEU A 36 -4.74 5.27 27.48
C LEU A 36 -5.15 6.72 27.80
N ARG A 37 -5.69 7.03 28.99
CA ARG A 37 -6.15 8.40 29.35
C ARG A 37 -5.06 9.47 29.29
N LYS A 38 -3.80 9.08 29.48
CA LYS A 38 -2.63 9.96 29.45
C LYS A 38 -2.27 10.44 28.05
N PHE A 39 -2.69 9.72 27.01
CA PHE A 39 -2.36 10.06 25.64
C PHE A 39 -3.32 11.13 25.10
N PRO A 40 -2.80 12.23 24.51
CA PRO A 40 -3.60 13.32 24.01
C PRO A 40 -4.32 12.93 22.71
N GLY A 41 -5.36 13.67 22.36
CA GLY A 41 -6.13 13.47 21.12
C GLY A 41 -7.50 14.16 21.20
N PRO A 42 -8.21 14.32 20.08
CA PRO A 42 -9.54 14.90 20.07
C PRO A 42 -10.50 14.11 20.96
N ILE A 43 -11.32 14.80 21.76
CA ILE A 43 -12.22 14.15 22.73
C ILE A 43 -13.13 13.12 22.05
N TRP A 44 -13.71 13.46 20.89
CA TRP A 44 -14.59 12.57 20.14
C TRP A 44 -13.90 11.32 19.58
N MET A 45 -12.61 11.40 19.21
CA MET A 45 -11.82 10.23 18.81
C MET A 45 -11.41 9.39 20.01
N ARG A 46 -11.11 10.02 21.15
CA ARG A 46 -10.77 9.31 22.38
C ARG A 46 -11.94 8.51 22.96
N THR A 47 -13.18 8.92 22.71
CA THR A 47 -14.38 8.29 23.29
C THR A 47 -15.15 7.41 22.33
N SER A 48 -14.98 7.60 21.02
CA SER A 48 -15.71 6.86 19.98
C SER A 48 -14.83 6.54 18.76
N ARG A 49 -15.05 5.37 18.17
CA ARG A 49 -14.42 4.97 16.89
C ARG A 49 -15.11 5.62 15.67
N ILE A 50 -16.32 6.17 15.82
CA ILE A 50 -17.11 6.72 14.70
C ILE A 50 -16.33 7.79 13.92
N PRO A 51 -15.67 8.78 14.54
CA PRO A 51 -14.93 9.81 13.80
C PRO A 51 -13.76 9.25 13.01
N PHE A 52 -13.04 8.27 13.57
CA PHE A 52 -11.98 7.57 12.86
C PHE A 52 -12.53 6.86 11.61
N CYS A 53 -13.61 6.09 11.78
CA CYS A 53 -14.27 5.38 10.68
C CYS A 53 -14.82 6.34 9.62
N TYR A 54 -15.39 7.47 10.03
CA TYR A 54 -15.86 8.51 9.12
C TYR A 54 -14.72 9.04 8.25
N LYS A 55 -13.61 9.46 8.89
CA LYS A 55 -12.42 9.98 8.18
C LYS A 55 -11.76 8.94 7.27
N LEU A 56 -11.78 7.68 7.69
CA LEU A 56 -11.30 6.55 6.89
C LEU A 56 -12.19 6.32 5.66
N LEU A 57 -13.51 6.39 5.81
CA LEU A 57 -14.49 6.23 4.71
C LEU A 57 -14.55 7.44 3.76
N THR A 58 -14.18 8.63 4.22
CA THR A 58 -14.06 9.83 3.36
C THR A 58 -12.72 9.90 2.63
N GLY A 59 -11.76 9.04 3.00
CA GLY A 59 -10.44 8.95 2.40
C GLY A 59 -9.49 10.10 2.77
N THR A 60 -9.70 10.73 3.93
CA THR A 60 -8.92 11.91 4.37
C THR A 60 -8.03 11.63 5.58
N LEU A 61 -8.24 10.49 6.26
CA LEU A 61 -7.59 10.17 7.53
C LEU A 61 -6.06 10.37 7.51
N PRO A 62 -5.30 9.95 6.49
CA PRO A 62 -3.84 10.10 6.49
C PRO A 62 -3.39 11.56 6.43
N PHE A 63 -4.15 12.43 5.74
CA PHE A 63 -3.92 13.87 5.73
C PHE A 63 -4.22 14.48 7.10
N ASP A 64 -5.37 14.12 7.68
CA ASP A 64 -5.79 14.57 9.01
C ASP A 64 -4.76 14.20 10.10
N MET A 65 -4.02 13.09 9.93
CA MET A 65 -3.00 12.66 10.90
C MET A 65 -1.85 13.65 11.05
N LEU A 66 -1.45 14.34 9.98
CA LEU A 66 -0.39 15.36 10.07
C LEU A 66 -0.84 16.50 11.00
N ASP A 67 -2.07 16.99 10.82
CA ASP A 67 -2.62 18.06 11.64
C ASP A 67 -2.85 17.62 13.10
N LEU A 68 -3.26 16.37 13.30
CA LEU A 68 -3.36 15.79 14.63
C LEU A 68 -2.00 15.74 15.35
N HIS A 69 -0.94 15.32 14.66
CA HIS A 69 0.41 15.30 15.24
C HIS A 69 0.99 16.70 15.49
N ARG A 70 0.70 17.67 14.62
CA ARG A 70 1.04 19.08 14.86
C ARG A 70 0.37 19.62 16.13
N ARG A 71 -0.90 19.26 16.37
CA ARG A 71 -1.68 19.77 17.51
C ARG A 71 -1.43 19.04 18.83
N TYR A 72 -1.31 17.72 18.80
CA TYR A 72 -1.31 16.89 20.01
C TYR A 72 0.06 16.28 20.33
N GLY A 73 1.04 16.37 19.42
CA GLY A 73 2.40 15.91 19.63
C GLY A 73 2.71 14.54 19.01
N PRO A 74 3.80 13.88 19.45
CA PRO A 74 4.37 12.71 18.77
C PRO A 74 3.52 11.44 18.91
N VAL A 75 2.64 11.36 19.90
CA VAL A 75 1.71 10.24 20.10
C VAL A 75 0.29 10.76 20.28
N VAL A 76 -0.63 10.28 19.45
CA VAL A 76 -2.02 10.75 19.45
C VAL A 76 -2.97 9.56 19.59
N ARG A 77 -3.94 9.67 20.49
CA ARG A 77 -5.04 8.73 20.66
C ARG A 77 -6.14 9.03 19.65
N ILE A 78 -6.21 8.22 18.60
CA ILE A 78 -7.06 8.42 17.42
C ILE A 78 -8.34 7.56 17.44
N ALA A 79 -8.44 6.65 18.41
CA ALA A 79 -9.64 5.92 18.78
C ALA A 79 -9.58 5.57 20.28
N PRO A 80 -10.64 5.01 20.90
CA PRO A 80 -10.58 4.60 22.30
C PRO A 80 -9.39 3.69 22.63
N ASP A 81 -9.06 2.76 21.74
CA ASP A 81 -8.05 1.71 21.89
C ASP A 81 -6.92 1.78 20.85
N GLU A 82 -6.70 2.95 20.22
CA GLU A 82 -5.70 3.11 19.15
C GLU A 82 -4.84 4.38 19.30
N LEU A 83 -3.53 4.21 19.10
CA LEU A 83 -2.53 5.27 19.10
C LEU A 83 -1.82 5.38 17.73
N ALA A 84 -1.68 6.60 17.23
CA ALA A 84 -0.79 6.95 16.14
C ALA A 84 0.54 7.48 16.69
N PHE A 85 1.65 7.03 16.11
CA PHE A 85 3.00 7.46 16.43
C PHE A 85 3.62 8.24 15.27
N HIS A 86 4.39 9.27 15.60
CA HIS A 86 5.04 10.19 14.68
C HIS A 86 6.54 10.40 14.97
N ASP A 87 7.10 9.55 15.83
CA ASP A 87 8.55 9.46 16.09
C ASP A 87 9.17 8.37 15.21
N SER A 88 10.31 8.63 14.56
CA SER A 88 10.97 7.68 13.66
C SER A 88 11.38 6.37 14.35
N ARG A 89 11.67 6.41 15.65
CA ARG A 89 12.01 5.22 16.46
C ARG A 89 10.85 4.24 16.54
N ALA A 90 9.61 4.73 16.42
CA ALA A 90 8.41 3.90 16.43
C ALA A 90 8.40 2.85 15.31
N TRP A 91 9.08 3.07 14.18
CA TRP A 91 9.24 2.05 13.14
C TRP A 91 9.90 0.77 13.68
N LYS A 92 11.04 0.93 14.34
CA LYS A 92 11.81 -0.18 14.91
C LYS A 92 11.08 -0.76 16.12
N ASP A 93 10.51 0.08 16.97
CA ASP A 93 9.79 -0.38 18.16
C ASP A 93 8.48 -1.10 17.85
N ILE A 94 7.77 -0.74 16.77
CA ILE A 94 6.50 -1.40 16.42
C ILE A 94 6.74 -2.60 15.50
N MET A 95 7.60 -2.45 14.49
CA MET A 95 7.71 -3.41 13.39
C MET A 95 9.06 -4.13 13.32
N GLY A 96 10.08 -3.62 14.00
CA GLY A 96 11.45 -4.16 13.97
C GLY A 96 11.61 -5.52 14.62
N HIS A 97 12.80 -6.11 14.43
CA HIS A 97 13.18 -7.33 15.13
C HIS A 97 13.26 -7.07 16.63
N LYS A 98 12.62 -7.92 17.43
CA LYS A 98 12.64 -7.82 18.89
C LYS A 98 13.91 -8.45 19.46
N THR A 99 14.64 -7.68 20.25
CA THR A 99 15.78 -8.16 21.04
C THR A 99 15.31 -8.72 22.39
N GLN A 100 16.08 -9.62 23.00
CA GLN A 100 15.89 -10.08 24.40
C GLN A 100 14.54 -10.75 24.73
N GLY A 101 13.99 -11.55 23.82
CA GLY A 101 12.79 -12.36 24.10
C GLY A 101 11.46 -11.58 24.12
N GLY A 102 11.46 -10.30 23.74
CA GLY A 102 10.24 -9.54 23.55
C GLY A 102 9.34 -10.13 22.45
N ALA A 103 8.02 -10.15 22.69
CA ALA A 103 7.05 -10.62 21.71
C ALA A 103 6.93 -9.64 20.53
N GLU A 104 6.80 -10.18 19.32
CA GLU A 104 6.45 -9.42 18.13
C GLU A 104 5.05 -8.79 18.32
N MET A 105 4.88 -7.53 17.89
CA MET A 105 3.55 -6.93 17.83
C MET A 105 2.81 -7.51 16.62
N GLU A 106 1.75 -8.27 16.86
CA GLU A 106 1.01 -8.95 15.80
C GLU A 106 0.25 -7.97 14.90
N LYS A 107 0.00 -8.39 13.67
CA LYS A 107 -0.88 -7.66 12.73
C LYS A 107 -2.32 -7.64 13.25
N SER A 108 -2.96 -6.46 13.26
CA SER A 108 -4.36 -6.36 13.69
C SER A 108 -5.31 -7.15 12.76
N LEU A 109 -5.90 -8.23 13.25
CA LEU A 109 -6.82 -9.07 12.46
C LEU A 109 -8.10 -8.31 12.05
N LYS A 110 -8.46 -7.24 12.77
CA LYS A 110 -9.56 -6.34 12.39
C LYS A 110 -9.27 -5.64 11.07
N PHE A 111 -7.99 -5.33 10.81
CA PHE A 111 -7.54 -4.71 9.58
C PHE A 111 -7.20 -5.75 8.49
N TYR A 112 -6.33 -6.71 8.82
CA TYR A 112 -5.72 -7.61 7.83
C TYR A 112 -6.58 -8.81 7.41
N ARG A 113 -7.63 -9.17 8.15
CA ARG A 113 -8.52 -10.30 7.81
C ARG A 113 -9.97 -9.87 7.59
N SER A 114 -10.19 -8.86 6.75
CA SER A 114 -11.49 -8.17 6.65
C SER A 114 -12.66 -9.06 6.24
N VAL A 115 -12.41 -10.18 5.56
CA VAL A 115 -13.43 -11.17 5.18
C VAL A 115 -13.40 -12.36 6.15
N PRO A 116 -14.47 -12.63 6.91
CA PRO A 116 -14.55 -13.80 7.79
C PRO A 116 -14.41 -15.11 7.00
N GLY A 117 -13.61 -16.04 7.52
CA GLY A 117 -13.43 -17.38 6.93
C GLY A 117 -12.52 -17.45 5.69
N ALA A 118 -12.02 -16.31 5.18
CA ALA A 118 -11.05 -16.32 4.09
C ALA A 118 -9.72 -16.96 4.54
N PRO A 119 -9.07 -17.77 3.68
CA PRO A 119 -7.73 -18.28 3.95
C PRO A 119 -6.75 -17.13 4.20
N SER A 120 -5.84 -17.30 5.17
CA SER A 120 -4.77 -16.32 5.37
C SER A 120 -3.75 -16.35 4.24
N ASP A 121 -2.95 -15.30 4.14
CA ASP A 121 -1.87 -15.12 3.17
C ASP A 121 -0.64 -14.54 3.87
N ILE A 122 0.47 -14.35 3.15
CA ILE A 122 1.72 -13.78 3.70
C ILE A 122 1.53 -12.43 4.42
N VAL A 123 0.51 -11.65 4.06
CA VAL A 123 0.20 -10.38 4.73
C VAL A 123 -0.66 -10.60 5.98
N SER A 124 -1.60 -11.53 5.96
CA SER A 124 -2.63 -11.70 7.01
C SER A 124 -2.40 -12.89 7.98
N SER A 125 -1.32 -13.65 7.80
CA SER A 125 -0.93 -14.77 8.66
C SER A 125 -0.36 -14.32 10.00
N ASP A 126 -0.42 -15.21 11.00
CA ASP A 126 0.33 -15.07 12.25
C ASP A 126 1.84 -15.26 12.02
N ARG A 127 2.65 -15.12 13.08
CA ARG A 127 4.11 -15.20 13.02
C ARG A 127 4.65 -16.53 12.50
N GLU A 128 4.10 -17.65 12.96
CA GLU A 128 4.61 -18.99 12.62
C GLU A 128 4.36 -19.27 11.13
N GLU A 129 3.11 -19.08 10.71
CA GLU A 129 2.71 -19.24 9.32
C GLU A 129 3.42 -18.23 8.40
N HIS A 130 3.55 -16.97 8.82
CA HIS A 130 4.31 -15.95 8.08
C HIS A 130 5.75 -16.41 7.84
N THR A 131 6.41 -16.98 8.84
CA THR A 131 7.80 -17.42 8.73
C THR A 131 7.97 -18.49 7.66
N VAL A 132 7.04 -19.44 7.59
CA VAL A 132 7.01 -20.50 6.58
C VAL A 132 6.75 -19.93 5.19
N LEU A 133 5.71 -19.10 5.05
CA LEU A 133 5.35 -18.47 3.78
C LEU A 133 6.49 -17.58 3.27
N ARG A 134 7.08 -16.76 4.14
CA ARG A 134 8.19 -15.84 3.82
C ARG A 134 9.40 -16.62 3.31
N ARG A 135 9.78 -17.70 4.00
CA ARG A 135 10.91 -18.55 3.60
C ARG A 135 10.66 -19.24 2.26
N SER A 136 9.42 -19.61 1.97
CA SER A 136 9.05 -20.29 0.73
C SER A 136 9.03 -19.34 -0.45
N LEU A 137 8.51 -18.13 -0.26
CA LEU A 137 8.48 -17.07 -1.28
C LEU A 137 9.85 -16.43 -1.53
N ALA A 138 10.72 -16.36 -0.51
CA ALA A 138 12.01 -15.64 -0.59
C ALA A 138 12.90 -16.07 -1.76
N HIS A 139 12.80 -17.33 -2.21
CA HIS A 139 13.54 -17.81 -3.38
C HIS A 139 13.22 -17.00 -4.63
N GLY A 140 11.93 -16.77 -4.92
CA GLY A 140 11.48 -16.02 -6.11
C GLY A 140 11.89 -14.55 -6.11
N PHE A 141 12.21 -14.00 -4.94
CA PHE A 141 12.69 -12.61 -4.75
C PHE A 141 14.21 -12.51 -4.57
N SER A 142 14.95 -13.61 -4.77
CA SER A 142 16.40 -13.61 -4.69
C SER A 142 17.04 -12.89 -5.89
N GLU A 143 18.25 -12.38 -5.71
CA GLU A 143 19.02 -11.73 -6.79
C GLU A 143 19.19 -12.63 -8.02
N ARG A 144 19.41 -13.94 -7.79
CA ARG A 144 19.50 -14.93 -8.84
C ARG A 144 18.17 -15.04 -9.60
N SER A 145 17.05 -15.21 -8.90
CA SER A 145 15.74 -15.31 -9.56
C SER A 145 15.36 -14.04 -10.29
N MET A 146 15.69 -12.86 -9.77
CA MET A 146 15.44 -11.60 -10.50
C MET A 146 16.23 -11.51 -11.81
N ARG A 147 17.49 -12.00 -11.85
CA ARG A 147 18.23 -12.12 -13.11
C ARG A 147 17.55 -13.07 -14.10
N ASP A 148 17.07 -14.22 -13.61
CA ASP A 148 16.35 -15.20 -14.44
C ASP A 148 14.99 -14.65 -14.94
N GLN A 149 14.36 -13.73 -14.19
CA GLN A 149 13.11 -13.06 -14.53
C GLN A 149 13.29 -11.88 -15.49
N GLN A 150 14.48 -11.27 -15.54
CA GLN A 150 14.77 -10.05 -16.30
C GLN A 150 14.33 -10.12 -17.77
N PRO A 151 14.59 -11.19 -18.54
CA PRO A 151 14.19 -11.23 -19.96
C PRO A 151 12.68 -11.07 -20.16
N MET A 152 11.87 -11.68 -19.29
CA MET A 152 10.42 -11.56 -19.33
C MET A 152 9.97 -10.14 -18.98
N ILE A 153 10.51 -9.56 -17.90
CA ILE A 153 10.15 -8.21 -17.46
C ILE A 153 10.52 -7.19 -18.56
N LYS A 154 11.73 -7.33 -19.14
CA LYS A 154 12.17 -6.49 -20.26
C LYS A 154 11.22 -6.60 -21.45
N GLY A 155 10.73 -7.80 -21.77
CA GLY A 155 9.73 -8.01 -22.83
C GLY A 155 8.46 -7.17 -22.64
N TYR A 156 7.92 -7.10 -21.41
CA TYR A 156 6.77 -6.24 -21.12
C TYR A 156 7.10 -4.75 -21.16
N VAL A 157 8.31 -4.35 -20.77
CA VAL A 157 8.75 -2.94 -20.92
C VAL A 157 8.95 -2.58 -22.38
N ASP A 158 9.51 -3.48 -23.21
CA ASP A 158 9.62 -3.30 -24.65
C ASP A 158 8.21 -3.12 -25.28
N LEU A 159 7.24 -3.95 -24.86
CA LEU A 159 5.86 -3.83 -25.29
C LEU A 159 5.21 -2.51 -24.83
N LEU A 160 5.47 -2.05 -23.60
CA LEU A 160 5.03 -0.73 -23.14
C LEU A 160 5.51 0.38 -24.06
N ILE A 161 6.83 0.44 -24.33
CA ILE A 161 7.41 1.47 -25.20
C ILE A 161 6.81 1.40 -26.61
N GLN A 162 6.68 0.20 -27.17
CA GLN A 162 6.04 -0.02 -28.47
C GLN A 162 4.62 0.54 -28.51
N ARG A 163 3.79 0.24 -27.51
CA ARG A 163 2.39 0.69 -27.44
C ARG A 163 2.31 2.21 -27.26
N LEU A 164 3.17 2.81 -26.46
CA LEU A 164 3.23 4.26 -26.29
C LEU A 164 3.59 4.99 -27.59
N HIS A 165 4.50 4.46 -28.41
CA HIS A 165 4.76 5.00 -29.74
C HIS A 165 3.53 4.92 -30.66
N GLN A 166 2.77 3.83 -30.61
CA GLN A 166 1.56 3.64 -31.43
C GLN A 166 0.41 4.56 -31.03
N HIS A 167 0.26 4.83 -29.73
CA HIS A 167 -0.88 5.59 -29.20
C HIS A 167 -0.60 7.07 -28.97
N GLY A 168 0.67 7.48 -28.87
CA GLY A 168 1.07 8.86 -28.54
C GLY A 168 0.93 9.87 -29.68
N ASP A 169 0.75 9.41 -30.93
CA ASP A 169 0.59 10.26 -32.13
C ASP A 169 1.67 11.36 -32.21
N ASP A 170 2.95 10.97 -32.08
CA ASP A 170 4.12 11.86 -32.04
C ASP A 170 4.03 13.03 -31.02
N GLY A 171 3.23 12.84 -29.96
CA GLY A 171 3.01 13.83 -28.91
C GLY A 171 1.83 14.78 -29.17
N ALA A 172 0.98 14.50 -30.16
CA ALA A 172 -0.23 15.28 -30.44
C ALA A 172 -1.39 14.94 -29.48
N LYS A 173 -1.44 13.71 -28.96
CA LYS A 173 -2.50 13.23 -28.07
C LYS A 173 -1.96 12.94 -26.67
N PRO A 174 -2.66 13.38 -25.59
CA PRO A 174 -2.26 12.99 -24.25
C PRO A 174 -2.64 11.52 -23.98
N LEU A 175 -1.79 10.84 -23.20
CA LEU A 175 -2.00 9.48 -22.72
C LEU A 175 -2.08 9.48 -21.19
N ASP A 176 -2.95 8.65 -20.63
CA ASP A 176 -3.02 8.40 -19.20
C ASP A 176 -1.87 7.49 -18.76
N LEU A 177 -0.77 8.09 -18.29
CA LEU A 177 0.40 7.35 -17.84
C LEU A 177 0.13 6.46 -16.62
N ALA A 178 -0.82 6.84 -15.76
CA ALA A 178 -1.18 6.00 -14.62
C ALA A 178 -1.82 4.68 -15.08
N ALA A 179 -2.62 4.71 -16.14
CA ALA A 179 -3.18 3.52 -16.76
C ALA A 179 -2.09 2.66 -17.42
N TRP A 180 -1.19 3.26 -18.20
CA TRP A 180 -0.09 2.52 -18.85
C TRP A 180 0.85 1.84 -17.85
N TYR A 181 1.22 2.51 -16.75
CA TYR A 181 2.01 1.88 -15.69
C TYR A 181 1.27 0.73 -15.02
N ASN A 182 -0.05 0.85 -14.84
CA ASN A 182 -0.85 -0.26 -14.36
C ASN A 182 -0.86 -1.42 -15.35
N TYR A 183 -1.09 -1.18 -16.65
CA TYR A 183 -1.09 -2.25 -17.65
C TYR A 183 0.20 -3.05 -17.61
N THR A 184 1.35 -2.37 -17.57
CA THR A 184 2.67 -3.02 -17.48
C THR A 184 2.83 -3.82 -16.20
N THR A 185 2.58 -3.22 -15.05
CA THR A 185 2.84 -3.87 -13.76
C THR A 185 1.87 -5.02 -13.49
N PHE A 186 0.62 -4.94 -13.95
CA PHE A 186 -0.33 -6.06 -13.91
C PHE A 186 0.12 -7.21 -14.81
N ASP A 187 0.55 -6.95 -16.04
CA ASP A 187 1.01 -8.01 -16.94
C ASP A 187 2.29 -8.69 -16.43
N VAL A 188 3.26 -7.91 -15.92
CA VAL A 188 4.48 -8.43 -15.30
C VAL A 188 4.15 -9.30 -14.09
N ILE A 189 3.35 -8.81 -13.13
CA ILE A 189 3.05 -9.59 -11.93
C ILE A 189 2.14 -10.78 -12.23
N GLY A 190 1.27 -10.67 -13.24
CA GLY A 190 0.46 -11.77 -13.76
C GLY A 190 1.34 -12.94 -14.22
N ASP A 191 2.37 -12.65 -15.01
CA ASP A 191 3.32 -13.68 -15.44
C ASP A 191 4.16 -14.21 -14.27
N LEU A 192 4.63 -13.32 -13.38
CA LEU A 192 5.42 -13.71 -12.20
C LEU A 192 4.65 -14.49 -11.12
N ALA A 193 3.33 -14.38 -11.05
CA ALA A 193 2.53 -15.07 -10.03
C ALA A 193 1.64 -16.18 -10.59
N PHE A 194 1.25 -16.12 -11.87
CA PHE A 194 0.40 -17.10 -12.54
C PHE A 194 1.02 -17.71 -13.80
N GLY A 195 2.23 -17.30 -14.21
CA GLY A 195 2.87 -17.80 -15.43
C GLY A 195 2.22 -17.36 -16.74
N GLU A 196 1.26 -16.42 -16.68
CA GLU A 196 0.59 -15.78 -17.80
C GLU A 196 0.14 -14.36 -17.44
N SER A 197 0.29 -13.40 -18.36
CA SER A 197 -0.16 -12.00 -18.20
C SER A 197 -1.69 -11.86 -18.20
N PHE A 198 -2.19 -10.63 -17.99
CA PHE A 198 -3.61 -10.31 -18.15
C PHE A 198 -3.93 -9.74 -19.53
N GLY A 199 -2.91 -9.48 -20.36
CA GLY A 199 -3.04 -8.93 -21.71
C GLY A 199 -3.43 -7.45 -21.70
N CYS A 200 -3.14 -6.71 -20.63
CA CYS A 200 -3.53 -5.30 -20.52
C CYS A 200 -2.78 -4.43 -21.53
N LEU A 201 -1.48 -4.65 -21.71
CA LEU A 201 -0.68 -3.92 -22.71
C LEU A 201 -1.11 -4.25 -24.14
N ASP A 202 -1.44 -5.51 -24.41
CA ASP A 202 -1.88 -5.92 -25.74
C ASP A 202 -3.25 -5.37 -26.12
N GLY A 203 -4.18 -5.39 -25.18
CA GLY A 203 -5.50 -4.78 -25.33
C GLY A 203 -5.48 -3.25 -25.24
N SER A 204 -4.40 -2.67 -24.69
CA SER A 204 -4.31 -1.24 -24.35
C SER A 204 -5.47 -0.76 -23.47
N ASP A 205 -5.94 -1.66 -22.60
CA ASP A 205 -7.05 -1.44 -21.67
C ASP A 205 -6.93 -2.39 -20.47
N TYR A 206 -7.67 -2.11 -19.40
CA TYR A 206 -7.74 -2.97 -18.25
C TYR A 206 -8.49 -4.27 -18.58
N HIS A 207 -7.85 -5.41 -18.27
CA HIS A 207 -8.59 -6.65 -18.16
C HIS A 207 -9.67 -6.50 -17.06
N PRO A 208 -10.92 -7.00 -17.25
CA PRO A 208 -12.00 -6.83 -16.28
C PRO A 208 -11.65 -7.29 -14.85
N TRP A 209 -10.83 -8.35 -14.74
CA TRP A 209 -10.31 -8.84 -13.47
C TRP A 209 -9.43 -7.81 -12.75
N VAL A 210 -8.60 -7.08 -13.50
CA VAL A 210 -7.73 -6.01 -12.99
C VAL A 210 -8.56 -4.81 -12.56
N ALA A 211 -9.54 -4.39 -13.38
CA ALA A 211 -10.44 -3.30 -13.04
C ALA A 211 -11.20 -3.54 -11.72
N ALA A 212 -11.56 -4.80 -11.43
CA ALA A 212 -12.22 -5.17 -10.19
C ALA A 212 -11.35 -4.94 -8.93
N ILE A 213 -10.02 -5.04 -9.03
CA ILE A 213 -9.11 -4.86 -7.89
C ILE A 213 -9.22 -3.45 -7.29
N PHE A 214 -9.32 -2.42 -8.13
CA PHE A 214 -9.45 -1.04 -7.67
C PHE A 214 -10.74 -0.83 -6.87
N GLN A 215 -11.85 -1.43 -7.32
CA GLN A 215 -13.12 -1.38 -6.59
C GLN A 215 -13.03 -2.15 -5.25
N MET A 216 -12.32 -3.28 -5.24
CA MET A 216 -12.10 -4.07 -4.03
C MET A 216 -11.27 -3.33 -2.98
N ALA A 217 -10.34 -2.45 -3.37
CA ALA A 217 -9.56 -1.65 -2.42
C ALA A 217 -10.47 -0.74 -1.57
N ARG A 218 -11.42 -0.05 -2.21
CA ARG A 218 -12.40 0.81 -1.52
C ARG A 218 -13.39 -0.01 -0.69
N LEU A 219 -13.87 -1.13 -1.24
CA LEU A 219 -14.70 -2.07 -0.48
C LEU A 219 -13.96 -2.60 0.76
N GLY A 220 -12.65 -2.87 0.64
CA GLY A 220 -11.79 -3.28 1.74
C GLY A 220 -11.86 -2.31 2.92
N THR A 221 -11.80 -1.00 2.66
CA THR A 221 -11.94 0.04 3.69
C THR A 221 -13.31 0.04 4.36
N VAL A 222 -14.38 -0.21 3.60
CA VAL A 222 -15.73 -0.37 4.14
C VAL A 222 -15.82 -1.61 5.04
N LEU A 223 -15.22 -2.73 4.61
CA LEU A 223 -15.20 -3.98 5.36
C LEU A 223 -14.39 -3.86 6.66
N GLN A 224 -13.22 -3.21 6.61
CA GLN A 224 -12.41 -2.90 7.79
C GLN A 224 -13.21 -2.07 8.80
N THR A 225 -13.92 -1.05 8.32
CA THR A 225 -14.78 -0.20 9.15
C THR A 225 -15.92 -1.00 9.79
N GLY A 226 -16.62 -1.83 9.01
CA GLY A 226 -17.73 -2.62 9.53
C GLY A 226 -17.33 -3.65 10.58
N LYS A 227 -16.07 -4.11 10.62
CA LYS A 227 -15.57 -5.01 11.68
C LYS A 227 -15.58 -4.38 13.07
N HIS A 228 -15.56 -3.05 13.18
CA HIS A 228 -15.77 -2.36 14.45
C HIS A 228 -17.24 -2.38 14.91
N TYR A 229 -18.17 -2.67 14.00
CA TYR A 229 -19.62 -2.68 14.23
C TYR A 229 -20.26 -3.96 13.67
N PRO A 230 -20.09 -5.13 14.31
CA PRO A 230 -20.46 -6.43 13.75
C PRO A 230 -21.93 -6.56 13.32
N PHE A 231 -22.85 -5.91 14.05
CA PHE A 231 -24.27 -5.88 13.68
C PHE A 231 -24.51 -5.13 12.36
N VAL A 232 -23.88 -3.95 12.20
CA VAL A 232 -23.94 -3.17 10.96
C VAL A 232 -23.31 -3.95 9.81
N MET A 233 -22.19 -4.62 10.04
CA MET A 233 -21.56 -5.49 9.05
C MET A 233 -22.49 -6.63 8.62
N LYS A 234 -23.14 -7.31 9.58
CA LYS A 234 -24.07 -8.41 9.27
C LYS A 234 -25.24 -7.92 8.42
N LEU A 235 -25.81 -6.75 8.74
CA LEU A 235 -26.88 -6.14 7.96
C LEU A 235 -26.41 -5.75 6.56
N MET A 236 -25.24 -5.10 6.44
CA MET A 236 -24.63 -4.74 5.16
C MET A 236 -24.41 -5.97 4.28
N MET A 237 -23.83 -7.04 4.84
CA MET A 237 -23.59 -8.30 4.13
C MET A 237 -24.87 -8.99 3.66
N ALA A 238 -25.96 -8.87 4.42
CA ALA A 238 -27.27 -9.40 4.03
C ALA A 238 -27.89 -8.62 2.85
N MET A 239 -27.51 -7.36 2.67
CA MET A 239 -28.00 -6.48 1.60
C MET A 239 -27.10 -6.48 0.34
N VAL A 240 -26.04 -7.29 0.31
CA VAL A 240 -25.13 -7.33 -0.85
C VAL A 240 -25.91 -7.80 -2.09
N PRO A 241 -25.94 -7.00 -3.18
CA PRO A 241 -26.65 -7.37 -4.39
C PRO A 241 -26.13 -8.66 -5.03
N GLU A 242 -27.02 -9.45 -5.64
CA GLU A 242 -26.64 -10.68 -6.36
C GLU A 242 -25.60 -10.43 -7.47
N LYS A 243 -25.66 -9.28 -8.13
CA LYS A 243 -24.64 -8.87 -9.11
C LYS A 243 -23.23 -8.84 -8.51
N ALA A 244 -23.06 -8.22 -7.34
CA ALA A 244 -21.76 -8.13 -6.68
C ALA A 244 -21.26 -9.50 -6.20
N LYS A 245 -22.17 -10.40 -5.77
CA LYS A 245 -21.82 -11.79 -5.45
C LYS A 245 -21.33 -12.55 -6.69
N ARG A 246 -21.99 -12.38 -7.84
CA ARG A 246 -21.59 -12.99 -9.12
C ARG A 246 -20.25 -12.46 -9.61
N GLU A 247 -20.01 -11.16 -9.55
CA GLU A 247 -18.74 -10.55 -9.93
C GLU A 247 -17.59 -11.07 -9.05
N ARG A 248 -17.84 -11.22 -7.74
CA ARG A 248 -16.87 -11.84 -6.83
C ARG A 248 -16.61 -13.31 -7.18
N ALA A 249 -17.65 -14.11 -7.42
CA ALA A 249 -17.50 -15.51 -7.80
C ALA A 249 -16.70 -15.66 -9.10
N HIS A 250 -16.98 -14.84 -10.10
CA HIS A 250 -16.24 -14.82 -11.36
C HIS A 250 -14.77 -14.41 -11.17
N HIS A 251 -14.48 -13.46 -10.28
CA HIS A 251 -13.12 -13.10 -9.91
C HIS A 251 -12.38 -14.26 -9.23
N GLU A 252 -13.05 -14.99 -8.33
CA GLU A 252 -12.50 -16.18 -7.67
C GLU A 252 -12.25 -17.33 -8.67
N GLU A 253 -13.18 -17.61 -9.58
CA GLU A 253 -13.06 -18.62 -10.64
C GLU A 253 -11.90 -18.32 -11.60
N PHE A 254 -11.76 -17.06 -12.03
CA PHE A 254 -10.67 -16.65 -12.92
C PHE A 254 -9.29 -16.82 -12.26
N THR A 255 -9.20 -16.46 -10.98
CA THR A 255 -7.98 -16.61 -10.18
C THR A 255 -7.61 -18.08 -10.03
N GLU A 256 -8.61 -18.93 -9.76
CA GLU A 256 -8.43 -20.37 -9.67
C GLU A 256 -7.98 -20.97 -11.01
N ALA A 257 -8.59 -20.59 -12.13
CA ALA A 257 -8.22 -21.08 -13.45
C ALA A 257 -6.76 -20.73 -13.80
N LYS A 258 -6.33 -19.49 -13.55
CA LYS A 258 -4.92 -19.07 -13.76
C LYS A 258 -3.95 -19.84 -12.88
N LEU A 259 -4.26 -20.02 -11.59
CA LEU A 259 -3.40 -20.79 -10.70
C LEU A 259 -3.29 -22.26 -11.11
N ARG A 260 -4.39 -22.88 -11.56
CA ARG A 260 -4.37 -24.27 -12.06
C ARG A 260 -3.47 -24.39 -13.28
N ARG A 261 -3.63 -23.52 -14.28
CA ARG A 261 -2.74 -23.48 -15.45
C ARG A 261 -1.29 -23.30 -15.04
N ARG A 262 -1.01 -22.41 -14.08
CA ARG A 262 0.35 -22.23 -13.57
C ARG A 262 0.95 -23.52 -13.02
N MET A 263 0.16 -24.29 -12.27
CA MET A 263 0.62 -25.57 -11.72
C MET A 263 0.95 -26.60 -12.82
N ASP A 264 0.35 -26.48 -14.01
CA ASP A 264 0.60 -27.39 -15.15
C ASP A 264 1.84 -27.00 -15.99
N LEU A 265 2.35 -25.75 -15.85
CA LEU A 265 3.47 -25.23 -16.64
C LEU A 265 4.87 -25.72 -16.20
N GLY A 266 4.95 -26.60 -15.20
CA GLY A 266 6.22 -27.10 -14.67
C GLY A 266 7.04 -26.04 -13.93
N SER A 267 8.36 -26.26 -13.84
CA SER A 267 9.29 -25.37 -13.13
C SER A 267 9.54 -24.09 -13.91
N ARG A 268 9.31 -22.93 -13.28
CA ARG A 268 9.56 -21.60 -13.87
C ARG A 268 10.24 -20.67 -12.86
N PRO A 269 11.06 -19.70 -13.30
CA PRO A 269 11.72 -18.76 -12.40
C PRO A 269 10.77 -17.66 -11.92
N ASP A 270 9.69 -18.02 -11.23
CA ASP A 270 8.66 -17.07 -10.80
C ASP A 270 8.46 -17.03 -9.29
N LEU A 271 7.52 -16.20 -8.82
CA LEU A 271 7.38 -15.89 -7.40
C LEU A 271 6.73 -17.02 -6.60
N ILE A 272 5.96 -17.88 -7.26
CA ILE A 272 5.21 -18.94 -6.57
C ILE A 272 5.85 -20.33 -6.67
N GLU A 273 6.87 -20.50 -7.53
CA GLU A 273 7.65 -21.73 -7.66
C GLU A 273 8.10 -22.29 -6.30
N GLY A 274 8.57 -21.42 -5.38
CA GLY A 274 8.98 -21.82 -4.05
C GLY A 274 7.85 -22.31 -3.14
N LEU A 275 6.63 -21.79 -3.33
CA LEU A 275 5.42 -22.28 -2.65
C LEU A 275 4.97 -23.62 -3.22
N LEU A 276 5.02 -23.79 -4.54
CA LEU A 276 4.65 -25.04 -5.22
C LEU A 276 5.57 -26.20 -4.79
N LYS A 277 6.88 -25.97 -4.74
CA LYS A 277 7.87 -26.98 -4.31
C LYS A 277 7.69 -27.43 -2.86
N LYS A 278 7.15 -26.57 -2.01
CA LYS A 278 6.95 -26.81 -0.57
C LYS A 278 5.52 -27.17 -0.21
N LYS A 279 4.69 -27.47 -1.21
CA LYS A 279 3.26 -27.75 -1.03
C LYS A 279 3.03 -28.95 -0.11
N GLU A 280 3.79 -30.03 -0.32
CA GLU A 280 3.67 -31.28 0.46
C GLU A 280 4.26 -31.13 1.86
N ASP A 281 5.44 -30.53 1.99
CA ASP A 281 6.15 -30.29 3.26
C ASP A 281 5.31 -29.54 4.31
N TRP A 282 4.42 -28.66 3.87
CA TRP A 282 3.64 -27.76 4.74
C TRP A 282 2.12 -27.95 4.61
N ASN A 283 1.68 -29.02 3.96
CA ASN A 283 0.26 -29.30 3.71
C ASN A 283 -0.48 -28.07 3.13
N MET A 284 0.15 -27.39 2.17
CA MET A 284 -0.35 -26.15 1.59
C MET A 284 -1.58 -26.44 0.73
N THR A 285 -2.76 -26.04 1.21
CA THR A 285 -4.01 -26.24 0.46
C THR A 285 -4.04 -25.40 -0.82
N PHE A 286 -4.84 -25.81 -1.80
CA PHE A 286 -5.04 -25.03 -3.02
C PHE A 286 -5.55 -23.61 -2.70
N GLU A 287 -6.49 -23.49 -1.76
CA GLU A 287 -7.01 -22.21 -1.28
C GLU A 287 -5.92 -21.31 -0.70
N LYS A 288 -4.92 -21.90 -0.03
CA LYS A 288 -3.79 -21.19 0.54
C LYS A 288 -2.81 -20.69 -0.53
N LEU A 289 -2.55 -21.52 -1.55
CA LEU A 289 -1.78 -21.11 -2.73
C LEU A 289 -2.50 -19.98 -3.48
N LYS A 290 -3.82 -20.09 -3.65
CA LYS A 290 -4.67 -19.06 -4.27
C LYS A 290 -4.60 -17.74 -3.51
N ALA A 291 -4.76 -17.76 -2.20
CA ALA A 291 -4.68 -16.56 -1.37
C ALA A 291 -3.30 -15.87 -1.46
N ASN A 292 -2.21 -16.65 -1.40
CA ASN A 292 -0.86 -16.11 -1.53
C ASN A 292 -0.55 -15.59 -2.94
N SER A 293 -1.03 -16.27 -3.99
CA SER A 293 -0.83 -15.79 -5.37
C SER A 293 -1.62 -14.51 -5.62
N SER A 294 -2.86 -14.42 -5.13
CA SER A 294 -3.72 -13.25 -5.27
C SER A 294 -3.13 -12.01 -4.60
N ILE A 295 -2.58 -12.15 -3.38
CA ILE A 295 -1.98 -11.01 -2.68
C ILE A 295 -0.69 -10.53 -3.34
N LEU A 296 0.06 -11.42 -4.02
CA LEU A 296 1.22 -11.01 -4.83
C LEU A 296 0.81 -10.13 -6.01
N ILE A 297 -0.31 -10.44 -6.68
CA ILE A 297 -0.81 -9.60 -7.77
C ILE A 297 -1.12 -8.20 -7.27
N ILE A 298 -1.94 -8.07 -6.22
CA ILE A 298 -2.31 -6.77 -5.64
C ILE A 298 -1.06 -6.02 -5.17
N GLY A 299 -0.15 -6.73 -4.51
CA GLY A 299 1.08 -6.15 -3.96
C GLY A 299 2.07 -5.68 -5.02
N GLY A 300 2.26 -6.44 -6.10
CA GLY A 300 3.30 -6.19 -7.12
C GLY A 300 2.86 -5.31 -8.30
N SER A 301 1.56 -5.15 -8.52
CA SER A 301 1.04 -4.30 -9.61
C SER A 301 0.86 -2.86 -9.15
N GLU A 302 -0.24 -2.61 -8.42
CA GLU A 302 -0.75 -1.28 -8.12
C GLU A 302 0.24 -0.43 -7.32
N THR A 303 1.09 -1.04 -6.48
CA THR A 303 2.07 -0.28 -5.69
C THR A 303 3.18 0.31 -6.55
N THR A 304 3.77 -0.48 -7.45
CA THR A 304 4.81 -0.04 -8.39
C THR A 304 4.24 1.00 -9.37
N ALA A 305 3.04 0.76 -9.90
CA ALA A 305 2.36 1.72 -10.79
C ALA A 305 2.05 3.05 -10.08
N THR A 306 1.65 3.01 -8.80
CA THR A 306 1.40 4.21 -7.99
C THR A 306 2.67 5.05 -7.84
N LEU A 307 3.80 4.41 -7.52
CA LEU A 307 5.07 5.12 -7.43
C LEU A 307 5.52 5.68 -8.78
N LEU A 308 5.44 4.90 -9.85
CA LEU A 308 5.78 5.36 -11.21
C LEU A 308 4.92 6.55 -11.64
N SER A 309 3.64 6.55 -11.29
CA SER A 309 2.74 7.70 -11.51
C SER A 309 3.20 8.92 -10.71
N GLY A 310 3.48 8.73 -9.41
CA GLY A 310 3.94 9.81 -8.52
C GLY A 310 5.26 10.43 -8.96
N VAL A 311 6.29 9.62 -9.21
CA VAL A 311 7.61 10.13 -9.65
C VAL A 311 7.52 10.85 -10.98
N THR A 312 6.70 10.34 -11.92
CA THR A 312 6.49 11.01 -13.21
C THR A 312 5.80 12.35 -13.02
N TYR A 313 4.73 12.42 -12.23
CA TYR A 313 4.07 13.69 -11.91
C TYR A 313 5.04 14.72 -11.29
N TYR A 314 5.84 14.31 -10.30
CA TYR A 314 6.76 15.22 -9.64
C TYR A 314 7.91 15.66 -10.54
N LEU A 315 8.45 14.79 -11.39
CA LEU A 315 9.43 15.20 -12.40
C LEU A 315 8.82 16.24 -13.36
N LEU A 316 7.65 15.96 -13.93
CA LEU A 316 7.04 16.86 -14.92
C LEU A 316 6.60 18.21 -14.35
N THR A 317 6.44 18.32 -13.04
CA THR A 317 6.14 19.56 -12.33
C THR A 317 7.37 20.24 -11.73
N ASN A 318 8.55 19.61 -11.82
CA ASN A 318 9.84 20.13 -11.35
C ASN A 318 10.89 20.05 -12.49
N PRO A 319 10.94 21.05 -13.40
CA PRO A 319 11.72 21.00 -14.63
C PRO A 319 13.22 20.73 -14.44
N ASP A 320 13.83 21.25 -13.37
CA ASP A 320 15.26 21.07 -13.10
C ASP A 320 15.60 19.62 -12.78
N ALA A 321 14.80 18.98 -11.91
CA ALA A 321 14.95 17.56 -11.58
C ALA A 321 14.68 16.68 -12.81
N HIS A 322 13.63 16.98 -13.58
CA HIS A 322 13.35 16.26 -14.82
C HIS A 322 14.48 16.36 -15.83
N LYS A 323 15.02 17.56 -16.05
CA LYS A 323 16.16 17.76 -16.94
C LYS A 323 17.38 16.98 -16.46
N ARG A 324 17.73 17.11 -15.17
CA ARG A 324 18.91 16.43 -14.60
C ARG A 324 18.82 14.91 -14.69
N LEU A 325 17.65 14.33 -14.41
CA LEU A 325 17.43 12.90 -14.55
C LEU A 325 17.49 12.44 -16.02
N THR A 326 16.84 13.19 -16.91
CA THR A 326 16.89 12.89 -18.36
C THR A 326 18.32 12.97 -18.88
N ASP A 327 19.11 13.96 -18.44
CA ASP A 327 20.52 14.09 -18.81
C ASP A 327 21.36 12.91 -18.27
N GLU A 328 21.16 12.49 -17.01
CA GLU A 328 21.81 11.31 -16.43
C GLU A 328 21.55 10.06 -17.29
N ILE A 329 20.29 9.79 -17.63
CA ILE A 329 19.90 8.61 -18.42
C ILE A 329 20.44 8.69 -19.84
N ARG A 330 20.23 9.82 -20.54
CA ARG A 330 20.55 9.94 -21.97
C ARG A 330 22.04 10.09 -22.25
N SER A 331 22.84 10.52 -21.27
CA SER A 331 24.31 10.57 -21.40
C SER A 331 25.01 9.28 -20.98
N THR A 332 24.35 8.43 -20.17
CA THR A 332 24.93 7.16 -19.71
C THR A 332 24.88 6.08 -20.78
N PHE A 333 23.77 5.98 -21.50
CA PHE A 333 23.56 4.93 -22.51
C PHE A 333 23.75 5.48 -23.92
N LYS A 334 24.24 4.63 -24.82
CA LYS A 334 24.32 4.87 -26.27
C LYS A 334 23.18 4.17 -26.98
N GLU A 335 22.86 2.96 -26.54
CA GLU A 335 21.80 2.13 -27.12
C GLU A 335 20.77 1.75 -26.06
N GLU A 336 19.52 1.61 -26.47
CA GLU A 336 18.43 1.21 -25.57
C GLU A 336 18.63 -0.22 -25.01
N SER A 337 19.35 -1.07 -25.75
CA SER A 337 19.72 -2.43 -25.35
C SER A 337 20.61 -2.48 -24.10
N GLU A 338 21.34 -1.40 -23.81
CA GLU A 338 22.19 -1.26 -22.62
C GLU A 338 21.39 -1.00 -21.34
N ILE A 339 20.09 -0.67 -21.46
CA ILE A 339 19.20 -0.35 -20.33
C ILE A 339 18.57 -1.63 -19.80
N ASP A 340 19.17 -2.17 -18.75
CA ASP A 340 18.81 -3.42 -18.07
C ASP A 340 18.83 -3.28 -16.53
N PHE A 341 18.61 -4.36 -15.78
CA PHE A 341 18.53 -4.26 -14.30
C PHE A 341 19.85 -3.83 -13.64
N THR A 342 20.98 -4.21 -14.22
CA THR A 342 22.30 -3.95 -13.61
C THR A 342 22.71 -2.51 -13.89
N SER A 343 22.59 -2.08 -15.13
CA SER A 343 22.91 -0.73 -15.58
C SER A 343 22.08 0.35 -14.87
N VAL A 344 20.74 0.19 -14.79
CA VAL A 344 19.88 1.19 -14.13
C VAL A 344 20.12 1.28 -12.63
N SER A 345 20.68 0.23 -12.01
CA SER A 345 21.05 0.25 -10.59
C SER A 345 22.24 1.18 -10.30
N ASN A 346 23.00 1.59 -11.33
CA ASN A 346 24.15 2.50 -11.22
C ASN A 346 23.80 3.97 -11.47
N LEU A 347 22.51 4.32 -11.55
CA LEU A 347 22.03 5.68 -11.77
C LEU A 347 21.65 6.34 -10.43
N PRO A 348 22.55 7.09 -9.78
CA PRO A 348 22.32 7.60 -8.42
C PRO A 348 21.19 8.64 -8.38
N TYR A 349 21.06 9.51 -9.38
CA TYR A 349 20.00 10.53 -9.38
C TYR A 349 18.63 9.93 -9.69
N LEU A 350 18.55 8.90 -10.54
CA LEU A 350 17.33 8.08 -10.70
C LEU A 350 16.86 7.51 -9.38
N LEU A 351 17.77 6.90 -8.60
CA LEU A 351 17.42 6.41 -7.26
C LEU A 351 16.94 7.53 -6.35
N ALA A 352 17.65 8.67 -6.33
CA ALA A 352 17.26 9.82 -5.54
C ALA A 352 15.86 10.35 -5.88
N CYS A 353 15.49 10.40 -7.16
CA CYS A 353 14.15 10.78 -7.61
C CYS A 353 13.08 9.79 -7.13
N LEU A 354 13.38 8.49 -7.19
CA LEU A 354 12.46 7.45 -6.72
C LEU A 354 12.28 7.46 -5.19
N GLU A 355 13.34 7.67 -4.41
CA GLU A 355 13.23 7.81 -2.95
C GLU A 355 12.42 9.05 -2.57
N GLU A 356 12.64 10.18 -3.25
CA GLU A 356 11.87 11.39 -2.96
C GLU A 356 10.41 11.25 -3.38
N ALA A 357 10.13 10.55 -4.47
CA ALA A 357 8.75 10.24 -4.86
C ALA A 357 8.08 9.26 -3.88
N LEU A 358 8.81 8.26 -3.36
CA LEU A 358 8.33 7.39 -2.29
C LEU A 358 8.01 8.19 -1.01
N ARG A 359 8.72 9.28 -0.73
CA ARG A 359 8.48 10.15 0.43
C ARG A 359 7.22 11.00 0.23
N LEU A 360 7.08 11.64 -0.93
CA LEU A 360 5.91 12.50 -1.22
C LEU A 360 4.64 11.72 -1.55
N TYR A 361 4.78 10.54 -2.15
CA TYR A 361 3.69 9.76 -2.68
C TYR A 361 3.88 8.26 -2.42
N PRO A 362 3.97 7.86 -1.14
CA PRO A 362 4.14 6.46 -0.77
C PRO A 362 2.93 5.65 -1.25
N PRO A 363 3.10 4.47 -1.87
CA PRO A 363 1.97 3.69 -2.39
C PRO A 363 0.94 3.26 -1.34
N VAL A 364 1.36 3.02 -0.10
CA VAL A 364 0.49 2.63 1.03
C VAL A 364 0.53 3.70 2.13
N PRO A 365 0.04 4.91 1.86
CA PRO A 365 0.25 6.13 2.67
C PRO A 365 -0.39 6.14 4.09
N ILE A 366 -0.95 5.02 4.54
CA ILE A 366 -1.75 4.90 5.77
C ILE A 366 -0.97 4.38 6.97
N GLY A 367 -1.64 4.35 8.13
CA GLY A 367 -1.19 3.63 9.31
C GLY A 367 -1.47 2.13 9.18
N LEU A 368 -0.43 1.31 9.25
CA LEU A 368 -0.56 -0.16 9.21
C LEU A 368 -0.57 -0.75 10.64
N PRO A 369 -1.73 -1.13 11.19
CA PRO A 369 -1.89 -1.36 12.61
C PRO A 369 -1.23 -2.65 13.12
N ARG A 370 -0.62 -2.54 14.29
CA ARG A 370 -0.12 -3.66 15.10
C ARG A 370 -0.79 -3.67 16.47
N ILE A 371 -0.78 -4.83 17.13
CA ILE A 371 -1.33 -5.01 18.48
C ILE A 371 -0.19 -5.14 19.47
N VAL A 372 -0.22 -4.33 20.52
CA VAL A 372 0.74 -4.42 21.63
C VAL A 372 0.55 -5.75 22.36
N PRO A 373 1.63 -6.54 22.57
CA PRO A 373 1.53 -7.86 23.17
C PRO A 373 1.16 -7.80 24.66
N LYS A 374 0.86 -8.97 25.22
CA LYS A 374 0.64 -9.17 26.65
C LYS A 374 1.78 -8.59 27.48
N GLY A 375 1.45 -7.87 28.55
CA GLY A 375 2.39 -7.15 29.42
C GLY A 375 2.73 -5.73 28.96
N GLY A 376 2.22 -5.29 27.81
CA GLY A 376 2.51 -3.97 27.24
C GLY A 376 3.89 -3.88 26.58
N ALA A 377 4.20 -2.72 26.02
CA ALA A 377 5.48 -2.44 25.39
C ALA A 377 5.84 -0.95 25.48
N THR A 378 7.13 -0.65 25.52
CA THR A 378 7.63 0.72 25.34
C THR A 378 7.83 0.99 23.85
N ILE A 379 7.27 2.10 23.37
CA ILE A 379 7.38 2.56 21.97
C ILE A 379 7.77 4.03 22.00
N ALA A 380 8.93 4.39 21.45
CA ALA A 380 9.46 5.76 21.44
C ALA A 380 9.37 6.41 22.83
N ASP A 381 9.91 5.73 23.85
CA ASP A 381 9.89 6.13 25.27
C ASP A 381 8.52 6.16 25.96
N HIS A 382 7.45 5.73 25.28
CA HIS A 382 6.11 5.66 25.86
C HIS A 382 5.72 4.22 26.18
N TYR A 383 5.49 3.91 27.45
CA TYR A 383 4.86 2.64 27.83
C TYR A 383 3.39 2.61 27.39
N VAL A 384 3.06 1.63 26.55
CA VAL A 384 1.75 1.35 25.99
C VAL A 384 1.23 0.01 26.55
N PRO A 385 0.02 -0.02 27.13
CA PRO A 385 -0.60 -1.25 27.63
C PRO A 385 -0.86 -2.28 26.53
N GLU A 386 -0.96 -3.54 26.92
CA GLU A 386 -1.40 -4.66 26.07
C GLU A 386 -2.73 -4.39 25.37
N ASP A 387 -2.99 -5.10 24.27
CA ASP A 387 -4.20 -5.02 23.45
C ASP A 387 -4.48 -3.63 22.82
N THR A 388 -3.56 -2.69 22.95
CA THR A 388 -3.63 -1.40 22.27
C THR A 388 -3.24 -1.56 20.80
N THR A 389 -4.04 -0.96 19.90
CA THR A 389 -3.67 -0.85 18.49
C THR A 389 -2.70 0.31 18.30
N VAL A 390 -1.58 0.08 17.61
CA VAL A 390 -0.55 1.09 17.35
C VAL A 390 -0.18 1.13 15.88
N SER A 391 0.01 2.34 15.34
CA SER A 391 0.29 2.56 13.91
C SER A 391 1.25 3.73 13.71
N VAL A 392 2.04 3.68 12.62
CA VAL A 392 2.79 4.82 12.08
C VAL A 392 2.17 5.18 10.73
N TYR A 393 1.69 6.42 10.58
CA TYR A 393 1.06 6.88 9.34
C TYR A 393 2.12 7.45 8.40
N GLN A 394 2.45 6.71 7.33
CA GLN A 394 3.54 7.05 6.41
C GLN A 394 3.42 8.46 5.85
N TRP A 395 2.25 8.84 5.31
CA TRP A 395 2.08 10.16 4.70
C TRP A 395 2.36 11.29 5.70
N ALA A 396 1.78 11.22 6.90
CA ALA A 396 1.97 12.23 7.94
C ALA A 396 3.42 12.25 8.48
N MET A 397 4.07 11.10 8.59
CA MET A 397 5.48 10.99 8.97
C MET A 397 6.38 11.69 7.94
N TYR A 398 6.09 11.50 6.65
CA TYR A 398 6.92 11.95 5.53
C TYR A 398 6.70 13.43 5.18
N HIS A 399 5.52 13.98 5.49
CA HIS A 399 5.15 15.38 5.23
C HIS A 399 5.32 16.30 6.45
N SER A 400 5.99 15.84 7.50
CA SER A 400 6.19 16.64 8.70
C SER A 400 7.48 17.45 8.65
N GLU A 401 7.36 18.74 8.96
CA GLU A 401 8.48 19.67 9.12
C GLU A 401 9.44 19.28 10.26
N LYS A 402 8.98 18.45 11.20
CA LYS A 402 9.85 17.89 12.26
C LYS A 402 10.86 16.87 11.76
N ASN A 403 10.54 16.20 10.65
CA ASN A 403 11.34 15.10 10.12
C ASN A 403 12.05 15.51 8.82
N PHE A 404 11.41 16.33 7.99
CA PHE A 404 11.94 16.72 6.69
C PHE A 404 11.85 18.24 6.51
N ARG A 405 12.95 18.86 6.10
CA ARG A 405 12.98 20.24 5.65
C ARG A 405 12.25 20.37 4.31
N ASP A 406 11.41 21.40 4.19
CA ASP A 406 10.52 21.60 3.04
C ASP A 406 9.84 20.29 2.62
N PRO A 407 8.97 19.75 3.49
CA PRO A 407 8.47 18.39 3.34
C PRO A 407 7.48 18.23 2.18
N PHE A 408 6.99 19.32 1.57
CA PHE A 408 6.07 19.27 0.44
C PHE A 408 6.78 19.45 -0.91
N GLY A 409 8.01 19.97 -0.92
CA GLY A 409 8.82 20.10 -2.13
C GLY A 409 9.42 18.76 -2.60
N PHE A 410 9.61 18.63 -3.91
CA PHE A 410 10.29 17.48 -4.52
C PHE A 410 11.78 17.78 -4.68
N HIS A 411 12.57 17.24 -3.74
CA HIS A 411 14.02 17.47 -3.66
C HIS A 411 14.79 16.15 -3.70
N PRO A 412 15.07 15.56 -4.88
CA PRO A 412 15.94 14.38 -5.00
C PRO A 412 17.29 14.56 -4.28
N GLU A 413 17.82 15.79 -4.25
CA GLU A 413 19.07 16.18 -3.59
C GLU A 413 19.12 15.79 -2.10
N ARG A 414 17.96 15.63 -1.45
CA ARG A 414 17.80 15.10 -0.09
C ARG A 414 18.54 13.78 0.11
N TRP A 415 18.58 12.96 -0.93
CA TRP A 415 19.19 11.62 -0.92
C TRP A 415 20.63 11.61 -1.43
N MET A 416 21.18 12.78 -1.79
CA MET A 416 22.48 12.96 -2.43
C MET A 416 23.51 13.65 -1.52
N GLN A 417 23.36 13.53 -0.20
CA GLN A 417 24.25 14.14 0.82
C GLN A 417 24.34 15.67 0.72
N ASP A 418 23.33 16.33 0.16
CA ASP A 418 23.28 17.79 0.11
C ASP A 418 23.17 18.38 1.52
N PRO A 419 24.06 19.32 1.92
CA PRO A 419 24.05 19.95 3.23
C PRO A 419 22.72 20.65 3.59
N VAL A 420 21.94 21.10 2.61
CA VAL A 420 20.63 21.74 2.83
C VAL A 420 19.68 20.82 3.58
N PHE A 421 19.77 19.51 3.34
CA PHE A 421 18.91 18.47 3.91
C PHE A 421 19.61 17.63 4.99
N ALA A 422 20.78 18.05 5.49
CA ALA A 422 21.54 17.31 6.49
C ALA A 422 20.80 17.15 7.84
N SER A 423 19.83 18.03 8.13
CA SER A 423 19.02 17.98 9.34
C SER A 423 17.82 17.03 9.25
N ASP A 424 17.57 16.43 8.09
CA ASP A 424 16.42 15.54 7.92
C ASP A 424 16.61 14.23 8.70
N ASP A 425 15.56 13.81 9.38
CA ASP A 425 15.48 12.50 10.01
C ASP A 425 15.13 11.43 8.96
N LYS A 426 16.17 10.91 8.29
CA LYS A 426 16.04 9.85 7.29
C LYS A 426 15.54 8.53 7.87
N GLU A 427 15.63 8.30 9.18
CA GLU A 427 15.07 7.09 9.80
C GLU A 427 13.54 7.11 9.81
N ALA A 428 12.93 8.30 9.72
CA ALA A 428 11.49 8.46 9.56
C ALA A 428 10.98 7.86 8.24
N PHE A 429 11.83 7.77 7.22
CA PHE A 429 11.50 7.27 5.88
C PHE A 429 11.68 5.75 5.79
N GLN A 430 10.57 5.02 5.74
CA GLN A 430 10.52 3.55 5.70
C GLN A 430 9.45 3.05 4.71
N PRO A 431 9.60 3.32 3.40
CA PRO A 431 8.56 3.03 2.39
C PRO A 431 8.25 1.53 2.28
N PHE A 432 9.24 0.67 2.55
CA PHE A 432 9.12 -0.78 2.52
C PHE A 432 9.00 -1.42 3.91
N HIS A 433 8.82 -0.59 4.95
CA HIS A 433 8.77 -0.99 6.36
C HIS A 433 10.07 -1.66 6.85
N VAL A 434 10.12 -2.00 8.13
CA VAL A 434 11.26 -2.65 8.78
C VAL A 434 10.87 -3.96 9.47
N GLY A 435 11.87 -4.77 9.81
CA GLY A 435 11.71 -6.01 10.57
C GLY A 435 11.24 -7.22 9.77
N PRO A 436 10.82 -8.30 10.44
CA PRO A 436 10.61 -9.61 9.81
C PRO A 436 9.42 -9.62 8.83
N ARG A 437 8.47 -8.70 8.96
CA ARG A 437 7.30 -8.54 8.08
C ARG A 437 7.43 -7.35 7.11
N ASN A 438 8.65 -6.91 6.81
CA ASN A 438 8.91 -5.88 5.79
C ASN A 438 8.54 -6.37 4.37
N CYS A 439 8.50 -5.46 3.40
CA CYS A 439 8.15 -5.82 2.03
C CYS A 439 9.11 -6.89 1.47
N ILE A 440 8.55 -8.00 0.95
CA ILE A 440 9.33 -9.05 0.28
C ILE A 440 9.80 -8.62 -1.10
N GLY A 441 8.97 -7.85 -1.79
CA GLY A 441 9.19 -7.39 -3.17
C GLY A 441 10.05 -6.13 -3.28
N ARG A 442 10.70 -5.68 -2.20
CA ARG A 442 11.48 -4.42 -2.21
C ARG A 442 12.45 -4.36 -3.40
N ASN A 443 13.30 -5.37 -3.54
CA ASN A 443 14.32 -5.36 -4.59
C ASN A 443 13.71 -5.43 -5.99
N LEU A 444 12.66 -6.25 -6.17
CA LEU A 444 11.93 -6.36 -7.44
C LEU A 444 11.30 -5.02 -7.84
N ALA A 445 10.58 -4.37 -6.92
CA ALA A 445 9.98 -3.06 -7.15
C ALA A 445 11.04 -2.03 -7.58
N TYR A 446 12.18 -1.98 -6.88
CA TYR A 446 13.30 -1.10 -7.18
C TYR A 446 13.90 -1.32 -8.58
N VAL A 447 14.02 -2.55 -9.06
CA VAL A 447 14.54 -2.80 -10.42
C VAL A 447 13.49 -2.49 -11.49
N GLU A 448 12.23 -2.87 -11.26
CA GLU A 448 11.11 -2.58 -12.19
C GLU A 448 10.91 -1.07 -12.37
N MET A 449 10.80 -0.33 -11.27
CA MET A 449 10.54 1.11 -11.35
C MET A 449 11.71 1.90 -11.95
N ARG A 450 12.95 1.46 -11.71
CA ARG A 450 14.13 2.04 -12.37
C ARG A 450 14.14 1.75 -13.86
N LEU A 451 13.91 0.49 -14.25
CA LEU A 451 13.90 0.09 -15.66
C LEU A 451 12.81 0.84 -16.43
N ILE A 452 11.57 0.83 -15.93
CA ILE A 452 10.44 1.48 -16.59
C ILE A 452 10.68 2.98 -16.72
N LEU A 453 11.05 3.67 -15.63
CA LEU A 453 11.28 5.12 -15.68
C LEU A 453 12.45 5.50 -16.60
N ALA A 454 13.56 4.74 -16.56
CA ALA A 454 14.70 4.97 -17.44
C ALA A 454 14.31 4.81 -18.91
N ARG A 455 13.58 3.74 -19.26
CA ARG A 455 13.11 3.49 -20.63
C ARG A 455 12.11 4.54 -21.11
N MET A 456 11.24 5.05 -20.23
CA MET A 456 10.32 6.14 -20.55
C MET A 456 11.06 7.42 -20.92
N LEU A 457 12.00 7.88 -20.07
CA LEU A 457 12.76 9.12 -20.29
C LEU A 457 13.81 8.98 -21.40
N TRP A 458 14.27 7.75 -21.66
CA TRP A 458 15.09 7.46 -22.83
C TRP A 458 14.29 7.65 -24.12
N ASN A 459 13.07 7.13 -24.23
CA ASN A 459 12.33 7.15 -25.50
C ASN A 459 11.54 8.43 -25.77
N PHE A 460 11.12 9.16 -24.74
CA PHE A 460 10.17 10.25 -24.89
C PHE A 460 10.63 11.54 -24.21
N ASP A 461 10.38 12.67 -24.87
CA ASP A 461 10.24 13.96 -24.22
C ASP A 461 8.80 14.08 -23.72
N ILE A 462 8.64 13.98 -22.40
CA ILE A 462 7.33 13.91 -21.74
C ILE A 462 6.93 15.31 -21.25
N LYS A 463 5.69 15.71 -21.52
CA LYS A 463 5.10 16.97 -21.04
C LYS A 463 3.75 16.71 -20.39
N ILE A 464 3.56 17.21 -19.17
CA ILE A 464 2.27 17.09 -18.47
C ILE A 464 1.16 17.85 -19.20
N ALA A 465 -0.04 17.26 -19.24
CA ALA A 465 -1.23 17.95 -19.72
C ALA A 465 -1.77 18.94 -18.66
N ASP A 466 -2.47 19.98 -19.11
CA ASP A 466 -2.92 21.05 -18.21
C ASP A 466 -3.93 20.57 -17.16
N ASP A 467 -4.77 19.60 -17.51
CA ASP A 467 -5.74 18.95 -16.60
C ASP A 467 -5.09 18.13 -15.48
N SER A 468 -3.80 17.83 -15.61
CA SER A 468 -3.01 16.98 -14.71
C SER A 468 -1.99 17.75 -13.87
N ARG A 469 -1.91 19.09 -14.01
CA ARG A 469 -0.98 19.92 -13.24
C ARG A 469 -1.18 19.90 -11.72
N ASP A 470 -2.39 19.62 -11.26
CA ASP A 470 -2.75 19.42 -9.85
C ASP A 470 -3.23 17.97 -9.62
N TRP A 471 -2.54 16.99 -10.20
CA TRP A 471 -2.95 15.58 -10.13
C TRP A 471 -2.83 15.00 -8.72
N ALA A 472 -1.77 15.34 -7.97
CA ALA A 472 -1.55 14.81 -6.62
C ALA A 472 -2.46 15.48 -5.55
N GLY A 473 -2.81 16.76 -5.71
CA GLY A 473 -3.55 17.54 -4.71
C GLY A 473 -5.04 17.20 -4.58
N ARG A 474 -5.61 16.49 -5.56
CA ARG A 474 -7.06 16.21 -5.64
C ARG A 474 -7.46 14.80 -5.23
N GLN A 475 -6.54 14.01 -4.71
CA GLN A 475 -6.76 12.58 -4.49
C GLN A 475 -7.19 12.25 -3.06
N LYS A 476 -7.90 11.13 -2.95
CA LYS A 476 -8.27 10.52 -1.67
C LYS A 476 -7.40 9.32 -1.40
N ILE A 477 -7.26 9.02 -0.12
CA ILE A 477 -6.49 7.87 0.35
C ILE A 477 -7.40 6.93 1.13
N TYR A 478 -7.56 5.72 0.61
CA TYR A 478 -8.18 4.61 1.32
C TYR A 478 -7.09 3.65 1.79
N LEU A 479 -7.10 2.38 1.38
CA LEU A 479 -5.92 1.51 1.54
C LEU A 479 -4.74 1.99 0.67
N LEU A 480 -5.06 2.47 -0.53
CA LEU A 480 -4.18 3.00 -1.56
C LEU A 480 -4.76 4.35 -2.02
N TRP A 481 -4.03 5.05 -2.88
CA TRP A 481 -4.50 6.27 -3.53
C TRP A 481 -5.66 5.97 -4.49
N GLU A 482 -6.74 6.75 -4.42
CA GLU A 482 -7.78 6.79 -5.45
C GLU A 482 -7.29 7.71 -6.58
N LYS A 483 -6.47 7.15 -7.48
CA LYS A 483 -5.82 7.88 -8.57
C LYS A 483 -6.81 8.26 -9.66
N GLY A 484 -6.72 9.51 -10.12
CA GLY A 484 -7.29 9.93 -11.41
C GLY A 484 -6.32 9.69 -12.56
N PRO A 485 -6.73 9.97 -13.81
CA PRO A 485 -5.84 9.86 -14.96
C PRO A 485 -4.67 10.87 -14.84
N LEU A 486 -3.46 10.42 -15.15
CA LEU A 486 -2.26 11.27 -15.24
C LEU A 486 -1.94 11.50 -16.72
N ASN A 487 -2.58 12.51 -17.31
CA ASN A 487 -2.45 12.78 -18.73
C ASN A 487 -1.12 13.49 -19.05
N ALA A 488 -0.38 12.95 -20.01
CA ALA A 488 0.85 13.54 -20.52
C ALA A 488 1.01 13.32 -22.03
N TYR A 489 1.67 14.27 -22.69
CA TYR A 489 2.08 14.19 -24.08
C TYR A 489 3.46 13.56 -24.16
N LEU A 490 3.62 12.55 -25.02
CA LEU A 490 4.87 11.82 -25.19
C LEU A 490 5.38 12.06 -26.61
N LYS A 491 6.40 12.90 -26.76
CA LYS A 491 7.03 13.13 -28.05
C LYS A 491 8.24 12.19 -28.20
N PRO A 492 8.30 11.35 -29.24
CA PRO A 492 9.45 10.48 -29.49
C PRO A 492 10.77 11.26 -29.63
N VAL A 493 11.80 10.78 -28.95
CA VAL A 493 13.17 11.30 -29.09
C VAL A 493 13.77 10.75 -30.38
N ARG A 494 14.23 11.64 -31.26
CA ARG A 494 14.97 11.25 -32.47
C ARG A 494 16.46 11.18 -32.13
N ARG A 495 17.09 10.03 -32.36
CA ARG A 495 18.53 9.80 -32.14
C ARG A 495 19.24 9.51 -33.44
#